data_AF-A0ABC8X7Q5-F1
#
_entry.id   AF-A0ABC8X7Q5-F1
#
_cell.length_a   1.000
_cell.length_b   1.000
_cell.length_c   1.000
_cell.angle_alpha   90.00
_cell.angle_beta   90.00
_cell.angle_gamma   90.00
#
_symmetry.space_group_name_H-M   'P 1'
#
loop_
_entity.id
_entity.type
_entity.pdbx_description
1 polymer ?
#
loop_
_entity_poly.entity_id
_entity_poly.type
_entity_poly.pdbx_seq_one_letter_code
_entity_poly.pdbx_strand_id
1 'polypeptide(L)'
;MALNERLDKFKQQQERCQTTLSSIAASQASILRPKVAPGIRPANAPIAPRKTVQPVKFSDDTERLLRINSIRKSTVGSQIKLVIELLYKGRKALTAEQINEETYVDIHGSKAVFDSLRNNPKVKFEGGLFSYKPTHDLSGRDELLSLIKKEKDGIAVEDIKDAYPSVLEDLQALKASGDVLWLSGSNSQEDTAYFNGEPRFRITIDNDLKKLYREIELPRDMLDIEKELKKSGEKPLTDTAKRRALAQMHGAASKSKARKKQRGIRKNARLTNHYLPELFENMST
;
A
#
# COMPACT_ATOMS: atom_id res chain seq x y z
N MET A 1 21.81 -19.39 -56.42
CA MET A 1 22.20 -20.78 -56.09
C MET A 1 22.06 -21.09 -54.59
N ALA A 2 22.66 -20.32 -53.67
CA ALA A 2 22.70 -20.67 -52.23
C ALA A 2 21.35 -20.70 -51.46
N LEU A 3 20.32 -20.00 -51.92
CA LEU A 3 19.02 -19.92 -51.21
C LEU A 3 18.15 -21.16 -51.47
N ASN A 4 18.19 -21.70 -52.70
CA ASN A 4 17.50 -22.94 -53.05
C ASN A 4 18.13 -24.14 -52.33
N GLU A 5 19.46 -24.20 -52.24
CA GLU A 5 20.14 -25.24 -51.45
C GLU A 5 19.76 -25.22 -49.97
N ARG A 6 19.54 -24.03 -49.39
CA ARG A 6 19.06 -23.88 -48.01
C ARG A 6 17.63 -24.39 -47.85
N LEU A 7 16.76 -24.09 -48.82
CA LEU A 7 15.38 -24.54 -48.82
C LEU A 7 15.28 -26.06 -48.95
N ASP A 8 16.09 -26.66 -49.81
CA ASP A 8 16.11 -28.11 -50.02
C ASP A 8 16.67 -28.84 -48.80
N LYS A 9 17.72 -28.31 -48.15
CA LYS A 9 18.22 -28.84 -46.87
C LYS A 9 17.16 -28.76 -45.77
N PHE A 10 16.37 -27.68 -45.73
CA PHE A 10 15.30 -27.54 -44.76
C PHE A 10 14.15 -28.54 -44.99
N LYS A 11 13.72 -28.72 -46.24
CA LYS A 11 12.71 -29.74 -46.61
C LYS A 11 13.19 -31.15 -46.28
N GLN A 12 14.44 -31.46 -46.62
CA GLN A 12 15.05 -32.76 -46.34
C GLN A 12 15.18 -33.01 -44.83
N GLN A 13 15.40 -31.97 -44.02
CA GLN A 13 15.38 -32.06 -42.57
C GLN A 13 13.98 -32.33 -42.03
N GLN A 14 12.92 -31.72 -42.60
CA GLN A 14 11.55 -32.01 -42.19
C GLN A 14 11.13 -33.45 -42.51
N GLU A 15 11.49 -33.97 -43.68
CA GLU A 15 11.21 -35.36 -44.06
C GLU A 15 11.91 -36.36 -43.11
N ARG A 16 13.17 -36.07 -42.73
CA ARG A 16 13.90 -36.87 -41.74
C ARG A 16 13.19 -36.89 -40.37
N CYS A 17 12.70 -35.74 -39.90
CA CYS A 17 11.95 -35.70 -38.64
C CYS A 17 10.65 -36.53 -38.71
N GLN A 18 9.90 -36.42 -39.80
CA GLN A 18 8.62 -37.16 -39.97
C GLN A 18 8.83 -38.68 -40.09
N THR A 19 9.86 -39.11 -40.81
CA THR A 19 10.24 -40.52 -40.93
C THR A 19 10.70 -41.11 -39.59
N THR A 20 11.44 -40.34 -38.79
CA THR A 20 11.87 -40.75 -37.45
C THR A 20 10.68 -40.91 -36.48
N LEU A 21 9.69 -40.00 -36.55
CA LEU A 21 8.47 -40.13 -35.75
C LEU A 21 7.63 -41.34 -36.15
N SER A 22 7.52 -41.61 -37.46
CA SER A 22 6.80 -42.79 -37.98
C SER A 22 7.48 -44.10 -37.59
N SER A 23 8.82 -44.17 -37.59
CA SER A 23 9.55 -45.37 -37.16
C SER A 23 9.41 -45.63 -35.66
N ILE A 24 9.42 -44.58 -34.84
CA ILE A 24 9.17 -44.70 -33.40
C ILE A 24 7.74 -45.19 -33.12
N ALA A 25 6.74 -44.65 -33.81
CA ALA A 25 5.35 -45.11 -33.68
C ALA A 25 5.18 -46.58 -34.09
N ALA A 26 5.82 -47.00 -35.19
CA ALA A 26 5.81 -48.40 -35.63
C ALA A 26 6.56 -49.34 -34.67
N SER A 27 7.64 -48.86 -34.03
CA SER A 27 8.38 -49.61 -33.01
C SER A 27 7.56 -49.79 -31.72
N GLN A 28 6.71 -48.81 -31.35
CA GLN A 28 5.80 -48.95 -30.21
C GLN A 28 4.61 -49.88 -30.52
N ALA A 29 4.17 -49.95 -31.78
CA ALA A 29 3.10 -50.85 -32.21
C ALA A 29 3.54 -52.33 -32.32
N SER A 30 4.85 -52.60 -32.42
CA SER A 30 5.43 -53.94 -32.56
C SER A 30 5.92 -54.56 -31.24
N ILE A 31 5.88 -53.82 -30.12
CA ILE A 31 6.11 -54.40 -28.78
C ILE A 31 4.83 -55.14 -28.36
N LEU A 32 4.69 -56.36 -28.84
CA LEU A 32 3.80 -57.36 -28.27
C LEU A 32 4.20 -57.58 -26.81
N ARG A 33 3.30 -57.21 -25.89
CA ARG A 33 3.38 -57.52 -24.47
C ARG A 33 3.67 -59.02 -24.28
N PRO A 34 4.61 -59.43 -23.40
CA PRO A 34 4.69 -60.81 -22.99
C PRO A 34 3.39 -61.18 -22.27
N LYS A 35 2.68 -62.19 -22.78
CA LYS A 35 1.47 -62.76 -22.18
C LYS A 35 1.90 -63.58 -20.96
N VAL A 36 1.93 -62.96 -19.80
CA VAL A 36 2.12 -63.65 -18.51
C VAL A 36 0.84 -64.43 -18.18
N ALA A 37 1.00 -65.72 -17.91
CA ALA A 37 -0.04 -66.67 -17.52
C ALA A 37 -0.78 -66.23 -16.23
N PRO A 38 -2.05 -66.65 -16.02
CA PRO A 38 -2.83 -66.24 -14.86
C PRO A 38 -2.31 -66.93 -13.58
N GLY A 39 -1.54 -66.18 -12.79
CA GLY A 39 -1.14 -66.54 -11.43
C GLY A 39 -2.13 -66.02 -10.39
N ILE A 40 -2.48 -66.91 -9.47
CA ILE A 40 -3.43 -66.81 -8.36
C ILE A 40 -3.33 -65.48 -7.57
N ARG A 41 -4.48 -64.83 -7.35
CA ARG A 41 -4.66 -63.71 -6.40
C ARG A 41 -4.79 -64.24 -4.97
N PRO A 42 -4.06 -63.73 -3.97
CA PRO A 42 -4.54 -63.75 -2.60
C PRO A 42 -5.54 -62.59 -2.38
N ALA A 43 -6.71 -62.93 -1.85
CA ALA A 43 -7.73 -61.97 -1.43
C ALA A 43 -7.25 -61.29 -0.13
N ASN A 44 -7.03 -59.96 -0.20
CA ASN A 44 -7.05 -58.96 0.88
C ASN A 44 -5.91 -57.94 0.73
N ALA A 45 -6.13 -56.91 -0.08
CA ALA A 45 -5.40 -55.65 0.01
C ALA A 45 -6.35 -54.48 -0.35
N PRO A 46 -6.44 -53.40 0.45
CA PRO A 46 -7.36 -52.29 0.18
C PRO A 46 -6.98 -51.53 -1.10
N ILE A 47 -7.98 -51.27 -1.93
CA ILE A 47 -7.84 -50.52 -3.19
C ILE A 47 -7.68 -49.05 -2.85
N ALA A 48 -6.46 -48.52 -2.95
CA ALA A 48 -6.23 -47.08 -2.96
C ALA A 48 -6.75 -46.48 -4.28
N PRO A 49 -7.51 -45.38 -4.27
CA PRO A 49 -8.00 -44.77 -5.50
C PRO A 49 -6.83 -44.19 -6.30
N ARG A 50 -6.59 -44.79 -7.46
CA ARG A 50 -5.62 -44.34 -8.45
C ARG A 50 -6.01 -42.93 -8.91
N LYS A 51 -5.24 -41.91 -8.53
CA LYS A 51 -5.37 -40.54 -9.06
C LYS A 51 -5.44 -40.60 -10.59
N THR A 52 -6.53 -40.11 -11.15
CA THR A 52 -6.75 -40.01 -12.58
C THR A 52 -5.79 -38.96 -13.15
N VAL A 53 -4.76 -39.43 -13.87
CA VAL A 53 -3.91 -38.55 -14.67
C VAL A 53 -4.74 -38.15 -15.87
N GLN A 54 -5.26 -36.92 -15.84
CA GLN A 54 -6.00 -36.32 -16.95
C GLN A 54 -5.11 -36.30 -18.21
N PRO A 55 -5.63 -36.60 -19.41
CA PRO A 55 -4.87 -36.54 -20.64
C PRO A 55 -4.51 -35.08 -20.93
N VAL A 56 -3.23 -34.75 -20.76
CA VAL A 56 -2.76 -33.37 -20.97
C VAL A 56 -2.67 -33.09 -22.46
N LYS A 57 -3.40 -32.07 -22.92
CA LYS A 57 -3.40 -31.65 -24.31
C LYS A 57 -2.06 -30.93 -24.57
N PHE A 58 -1.27 -31.45 -25.49
CA PHE A 58 0.10 -31.02 -25.82
C PHE A 58 0.29 -29.49 -26.03
N SER A 59 -0.76 -28.78 -26.42
CA SER A 59 -0.73 -27.31 -26.60
C SER A 59 -0.69 -26.56 -25.26
N ASP A 60 -1.51 -26.97 -24.28
CA ASP A 60 -1.64 -26.29 -23.00
C ASP A 60 -0.35 -26.44 -22.15
N ASP A 61 0.34 -27.57 -22.31
CA ASP A 61 1.63 -27.81 -21.65
C ASP A 61 2.74 -26.89 -22.15
N THR A 62 2.75 -26.59 -23.44
CA THR A 62 3.78 -25.72 -24.02
C THR A 62 3.64 -24.30 -23.49
N GLU A 63 2.41 -23.77 -23.44
CA GLU A 63 2.13 -22.43 -22.91
C GLU A 63 2.43 -22.33 -21.41
N ARG A 64 2.04 -23.34 -20.63
CA ARG A 64 2.33 -23.41 -19.21
C ARG A 64 3.84 -23.40 -18.94
N LEU A 65 4.61 -24.21 -19.68
CA LEU A 65 6.06 -24.28 -19.54
C LEU A 65 6.75 -22.96 -19.93
N LEU A 66 6.27 -22.29 -20.98
CA LEU A 66 6.75 -20.97 -21.36
C LEU A 66 6.49 -19.94 -20.25
N ARG A 67 5.31 -19.97 -19.63
CA ARG A 67 4.96 -19.09 -18.51
C ARG A 67 5.84 -19.36 -17.29
N ILE A 68 6.06 -20.62 -16.94
CA ILE A 68 6.98 -21.02 -15.87
C ILE A 68 8.39 -20.49 -16.15
N ASN A 69 8.89 -20.69 -17.37
CA ASN A 69 10.22 -20.24 -17.76
C ASN A 69 10.36 -18.71 -17.68
N SER A 70 9.33 -17.99 -18.15
CA SER A 70 9.25 -16.53 -18.09
C SER A 70 9.31 -16.02 -16.65
N ILE A 71 8.50 -16.60 -15.76
CA ILE A 71 8.46 -16.20 -14.35
C ILE A 71 9.79 -16.51 -13.65
N ARG A 72 10.37 -17.70 -13.87
CA ARG A 72 11.65 -18.08 -13.23
C ARG A 72 12.85 -17.27 -13.73
N LYS A 73 12.81 -16.80 -14.97
CA LYS A 73 13.82 -15.88 -15.53
C LYS A 73 13.57 -14.42 -15.19
N SER A 74 12.39 -14.08 -14.65
CA SER A 74 12.08 -12.71 -14.25
C SER A 74 12.96 -12.26 -13.08
N THR A 75 13.05 -10.95 -12.89
CA THR A 75 13.86 -10.38 -11.80
C THR A 75 13.36 -10.84 -10.44
N VAL A 76 14.27 -10.91 -9.46
CA VAL A 76 13.93 -11.28 -8.07
C VAL A 76 12.79 -10.42 -7.52
N GLY A 77 12.80 -9.11 -7.79
CA GLY A 77 11.73 -8.19 -7.40
C GLY A 77 10.36 -8.54 -8.01
N SER A 78 10.33 -8.94 -9.28
CA SER A 78 9.10 -9.38 -9.96
C SER A 78 8.54 -10.65 -9.33
N GLN A 79 9.40 -11.62 -9.01
CA GLN A 79 9.01 -12.86 -8.35
C GLN A 79 8.44 -12.59 -6.95
N ILE A 80 9.09 -11.74 -6.17
CA ILE A 80 8.62 -11.32 -4.84
C ILE A 80 7.25 -10.67 -4.92
N LYS A 81 7.05 -9.75 -5.87
CA LYS A 81 5.76 -9.07 -6.06
C LYS A 81 4.62 -10.06 -6.34
N LEU A 82 4.87 -11.07 -7.19
CA LEU A 82 3.88 -12.12 -7.48
C LEU A 82 3.51 -12.92 -6.24
N VAL A 83 4.50 -13.31 -5.44
CA VAL A 83 4.27 -14.03 -4.18
C VAL A 83 3.48 -13.17 -3.19
N ILE A 84 3.82 -11.89 -3.03
CA ILE A 84 3.10 -10.97 -2.13
C ILE A 84 1.66 -10.77 -2.61
N GLU A 85 1.44 -10.59 -3.91
CA GLU A 85 0.09 -10.44 -4.47
C GLU A 85 -0.76 -11.69 -4.23
N LEU A 86 -0.15 -12.87 -4.31
CA LEU A 86 -0.82 -14.13 -4.01
C LEU A 86 -1.18 -14.24 -2.52
N LEU A 87 -0.25 -13.93 -1.62
CA LEU A 87 -0.51 -13.91 -0.18
C LEU A 87 -1.57 -12.88 0.20
N TYR A 88 -1.57 -11.72 -0.46
CA TYR A 88 -2.55 -10.65 -0.27
C TYR A 88 -3.97 -11.08 -0.67
N LYS A 89 -4.11 -11.77 -1.81
CA LYS A 89 -5.40 -12.31 -2.27
C LYS A 89 -5.85 -13.53 -1.45
N GLY A 90 -4.92 -14.41 -1.11
CA GLY A 90 -5.19 -15.66 -0.42
C GLY A 90 -5.48 -15.51 1.07
N ARG A 91 -4.90 -14.47 1.73
CA ARG A 91 -5.00 -14.21 3.18
C ARG A 91 -4.75 -15.44 4.07
N LYS A 92 -3.96 -16.39 3.57
CA LYS A 92 -3.64 -17.66 4.21
C LYS A 92 -2.13 -17.82 4.29
N ALA A 93 -1.70 -18.58 5.30
CA ALA A 93 -0.32 -19.01 5.40
C ALA A 93 -0.08 -20.15 4.41
N LEU A 94 0.89 -19.99 3.52
CA LEU A 94 1.20 -20.96 2.46
C LEU A 94 2.63 -21.46 2.59
N THR A 95 2.85 -22.72 2.21
CA THR A 95 4.21 -23.28 2.12
C THR A 95 4.89 -22.83 0.83
N ALA A 96 6.22 -22.87 0.81
CA ALA A 96 6.99 -22.56 -0.41
C ALA A 96 6.59 -23.45 -1.60
N GLU A 97 6.19 -24.70 -1.34
CA GLU A 97 5.70 -25.64 -2.36
C GLU A 97 4.37 -25.19 -2.96
N GLN A 98 3.40 -24.82 -2.12
CA GLN A 98 2.10 -24.30 -2.56
C GLN A 98 2.27 -23.01 -3.38
N ILE A 99 3.15 -22.12 -2.94
CA ILE A 99 3.45 -20.88 -3.67
C ILE A 99 4.07 -21.18 -5.04
N ASN A 100 4.95 -22.17 -5.14
CA ASN A 100 5.54 -22.59 -6.42
C ASN A 100 4.50 -23.24 -7.34
N GLU A 101 3.51 -23.96 -6.81
CA GLU A 101 2.41 -24.52 -7.62
C GLU A 101 1.53 -23.41 -8.22
N GLU A 102 1.24 -22.37 -7.47
CA GLU A 102 0.33 -21.29 -7.89
C GLU A 102 1.02 -20.18 -8.69
N THR A 103 2.25 -19.80 -8.31
CA THR A 103 3.01 -18.69 -8.95
C THR A 103 4.15 -19.15 -9.84
N TYR A 104 4.55 -20.42 -9.79
CA TYR A 104 5.73 -20.96 -10.48
C TYR A 104 7.09 -20.37 -10.05
N VAL A 105 7.10 -19.59 -8.96
CA VAL A 105 8.30 -19.04 -8.33
C VAL A 105 8.96 -20.11 -7.48
N ASP A 106 10.22 -20.40 -7.78
CA ASP A 106 11.01 -21.37 -7.02
C ASP A 106 11.73 -20.69 -5.85
N ILE A 107 11.08 -20.74 -4.68
CA ILE A 107 11.57 -20.14 -3.45
C ILE A 107 12.76 -20.93 -2.88
N HIS A 108 12.76 -22.26 -2.99
CA HIS A 108 13.85 -23.10 -2.46
C HIS A 108 15.08 -23.08 -3.36
N GLY A 109 14.89 -23.04 -4.68
CA GLY A 109 15.99 -22.96 -5.64
C GLY A 109 16.69 -21.60 -5.67
N SER A 110 16.00 -20.52 -5.25
CA SER A 110 16.54 -19.16 -5.24
C SER A 110 16.68 -18.59 -3.83
N LYS A 111 17.88 -18.72 -3.26
CA LYS A 111 18.22 -18.16 -1.94
C LYS A 111 17.91 -16.65 -1.84
N ALA A 112 18.16 -15.90 -2.91
CA ALA A 112 17.91 -14.47 -2.95
C ALA A 112 16.42 -14.12 -2.78
N VAL A 113 15.52 -14.92 -3.37
CA VAL A 113 14.07 -14.73 -3.24
C VAL A 113 13.63 -15.07 -1.81
N PHE A 114 14.13 -16.17 -1.26
CA PHE A 114 13.83 -16.57 0.11
C PHE A 114 14.26 -15.51 1.13
N ASP A 115 15.51 -15.04 1.06
CA ASP A 115 16.06 -14.03 1.97
C ASP A 115 15.29 -12.70 1.82
N SER A 116 14.92 -12.32 0.59
CA SER A 116 14.16 -11.10 0.34
C SER A 116 12.72 -11.18 0.84
N LEU A 117 12.06 -12.33 0.72
CA LEU A 117 10.72 -12.55 1.27
C LEU A 117 10.75 -12.50 2.80
N ARG A 118 11.75 -13.11 3.43
CA ARG A 118 11.90 -13.12 4.88
C ARG A 118 12.16 -11.72 5.46
N ASN A 119 12.88 -10.87 4.74
CA ASN A 119 13.20 -9.51 5.15
C ASN A 119 12.11 -8.49 4.77
N ASN A 120 11.05 -8.89 4.06
CA ASN A 120 10.04 -7.97 3.57
C ASN A 120 9.06 -7.56 4.68
N PRO A 121 8.74 -6.25 4.84
CA PRO A 121 7.81 -5.78 5.86
C PRO A 121 6.37 -6.30 5.69
N LYS A 122 5.97 -6.70 4.48
CA LYS A 122 4.61 -7.19 4.15
C LYS A 122 4.48 -8.71 4.21
N VAL A 123 5.53 -9.44 4.59
CA VAL A 123 5.53 -10.91 4.67
C VAL A 123 5.95 -11.34 6.08
N LYS A 124 5.18 -12.23 6.69
CA LYS A 124 5.54 -12.90 7.93
C LYS A 124 5.95 -14.32 7.59
N PHE A 125 7.11 -14.74 8.09
CA PHE A 125 7.59 -16.12 7.94
C PHE A 125 7.58 -16.81 9.30
N GLU A 126 6.73 -17.83 9.45
CA GLU A 126 6.54 -18.56 10.71
C GLU A 126 6.51 -20.07 10.45
N GLY A 127 7.43 -20.81 11.05
CA GLY A 127 7.45 -22.28 10.99
C GLY A 127 7.57 -22.89 9.58
N GLY A 128 8.10 -22.17 8.59
CA GLY A 128 8.16 -22.62 7.20
C GLY A 128 6.96 -22.19 6.33
N LEU A 129 6.01 -21.46 6.90
CA LEU A 129 4.89 -20.86 6.18
C LEU A 129 5.10 -19.37 5.98
N PHE A 130 4.67 -18.88 4.83
CA PHE A 130 4.62 -17.46 4.49
C PHE A 130 3.18 -16.97 4.60
N SER A 131 2.95 -15.90 5.36
CA SER A 131 1.67 -15.21 5.45
C SER A 131 1.83 -13.72 5.14
N TYR A 132 0.74 -13.09 4.68
CA TYR A 132 0.72 -11.65 4.45
C TYR A 132 0.67 -10.91 5.79
N LYS A 133 1.51 -9.89 5.93
CA LYS A 133 1.52 -9.00 7.08
C LYS A 133 0.91 -7.64 6.68
N PRO A 134 -0.34 -7.35 7.09
CA PRO A 134 -0.93 -6.04 6.85
C PRO A 134 -0.23 -4.95 7.67
N THR A 135 -0.42 -3.68 7.30
CA THR A 135 0.11 -2.54 8.07
C THR A 135 -0.49 -2.51 9.47
N HIS A 136 -1.81 -2.68 9.54
CA HIS A 136 -2.56 -2.82 10.77
C HIS A 136 -3.23 -4.20 10.80
N ASP A 137 -2.99 -4.94 11.89
CA ASP A 137 -3.64 -6.23 12.12
C ASP A 137 -5.06 -5.95 12.64
N LEU A 138 -6.01 -5.87 11.71
CA LEU A 138 -7.43 -5.65 11.98
C LEU A 138 -8.23 -6.81 11.40
N SER A 139 -9.09 -7.39 12.22
CA SER A 139 -9.98 -8.50 11.85
C SER A 139 -11.39 -8.04 11.49
N GLY A 140 -11.80 -6.83 11.90
CA GLY A 140 -13.13 -6.31 11.57
C GLY A 140 -13.41 -4.85 11.95
N ARG A 141 -14.67 -4.46 11.73
CA ARG A 141 -15.18 -3.08 11.87
C ARG A 141 -14.98 -2.48 13.27
N ASP A 142 -15.15 -3.26 14.33
CA ASP A 142 -15.05 -2.74 15.71
C ASP A 142 -13.60 -2.41 16.10
N GLU A 143 -12.65 -3.22 15.64
CA GLU A 143 -11.21 -2.98 15.80
C GLU A 143 -10.76 -1.77 14.98
N LEU A 144 -11.27 -1.66 13.75
CA LEU A 144 -11.06 -0.48 12.90
C LEU A 144 -11.53 0.81 13.58
N LEU A 145 -12.74 0.82 14.15
CA LEU A 145 -13.24 1.97 14.88
C LEU A 145 -12.41 2.27 16.14
N SER A 146 -11.93 1.23 16.83
CA SER A 146 -11.07 1.37 18.00
C SER A 146 -9.70 1.96 17.66
N LEU A 147 -9.14 1.58 16.51
CA LEU A 147 -7.90 2.15 15.98
C LEU A 147 -8.09 3.63 15.63
N ILE A 148 -9.14 3.96 14.87
CA ILE A 148 -9.46 5.34 14.47
C ILE A 148 -9.72 6.23 15.71
N LYS A 149 -10.33 5.69 16.77
CA LYS A 149 -10.50 6.40 18.05
C LYS A 149 -9.18 6.70 18.76
N LYS A 150 -8.19 5.82 18.61
CA LYS A 150 -6.88 5.96 19.26
C LYS A 150 -6.01 7.00 18.56
N GLU A 151 -6.11 7.07 17.23
CA GLU A 151 -5.33 8.00 16.40
C GLU A 151 -6.06 9.35 16.23
N LYS A 152 -5.65 10.33 17.04
CA LYS A 152 -6.25 11.68 17.02
C LYS A 152 -5.99 12.45 15.74
N ASP A 153 -4.87 12.17 15.08
CA ASP A 153 -4.44 12.84 13.85
C ASP A 153 -5.09 12.24 12.60
N GLY A 154 -5.95 11.23 12.76
CA GLY A 154 -6.56 10.50 11.65
C GLY A 154 -5.62 9.45 11.04
N ILE A 155 -6.20 8.53 10.29
CA ILE A 155 -5.49 7.40 9.68
C ILE A 155 -5.63 7.49 8.17
N ALA A 156 -4.53 7.29 7.44
CA ALA A 156 -4.58 7.21 5.99
C ALA A 156 -5.35 5.96 5.55
N VAL A 157 -6.29 6.13 4.62
CA VAL A 157 -7.10 5.02 4.08
C VAL A 157 -6.23 4.00 3.35
N GLU A 158 -5.10 4.42 2.77
CA GLU A 158 -4.13 3.54 2.12
C GLU A 158 -3.51 2.52 3.09
N ASP A 159 -3.23 2.95 4.32
CA ASP A 159 -2.63 2.10 5.35
C ASP A 159 -3.63 1.10 5.93
N ILE A 160 -4.93 1.42 5.90
CA ILE A 160 -6.00 0.52 6.38
C ILE A 160 -6.46 -0.42 5.25
N LYS A 161 -6.40 0.00 3.99
CA LYS A 161 -6.94 -0.75 2.83
C LYS A 161 -6.39 -2.17 2.73
N ASP A 162 -5.17 -2.40 3.21
CA ASP A 162 -4.54 -3.72 3.20
C ASP A 162 -4.87 -4.60 4.42
N ALA A 163 -5.58 -4.08 5.43
CA ALA A 163 -5.89 -4.80 6.66
C ALA A 163 -6.78 -6.03 6.42
N TYR A 164 -7.93 -5.86 5.78
CA TYR A 164 -8.82 -6.96 5.39
C TYR A 164 -9.69 -6.61 4.14
N PRO A 165 -10.28 -7.59 3.44
CA PRO A 165 -10.92 -7.36 2.14
C PRO A 165 -12.12 -6.38 2.15
N SER A 166 -12.93 -6.38 3.21
CA SER A 166 -14.14 -5.55 3.34
C SER A 166 -13.90 -4.20 4.03
N VAL A 167 -12.65 -3.79 4.26
CA VAL A 167 -12.28 -2.53 4.95
C VAL A 167 -12.99 -1.33 4.35
N LEU A 168 -13.01 -1.21 3.02
CA LEU A 168 -13.58 -0.04 2.34
C LEU A 168 -15.09 0.05 2.53
N GLU A 169 -15.77 -1.09 2.51
CA GLU A 169 -17.22 -1.18 2.76
C GLU A 169 -17.54 -0.79 4.20
N ASP A 170 -16.75 -1.30 5.16
CA ASP A 170 -16.91 -0.98 6.58
C ASP A 170 -16.60 0.50 6.86
N LEU A 171 -15.57 1.07 6.25
CA LEU A 171 -15.25 2.50 6.30
C LEU A 171 -16.40 3.34 5.75
N GLN A 172 -16.97 2.95 4.62
CA GLN A 172 -18.12 3.63 4.03
C GLN A 172 -19.36 3.52 4.93
N ALA A 173 -19.59 2.37 5.56
CA ALA A 173 -20.65 2.17 6.52
C ALA A 173 -20.45 3.01 7.80
N LEU A 174 -19.20 3.17 8.27
CA LEU A 174 -18.83 4.03 9.41
C LEU A 174 -18.97 5.53 9.08
N LYS A 175 -18.72 5.90 7.82
CA LYS A 175 -19.01 7.24 7.30
C LYS A 175 -20.51 7.50 7.25
N ALA A 176 -21.29 6.54 6.76
CA ALA A 176 -22.75 6.64 6.68
C ALA A 176 -23.41 6.70 8.06
N SER A 177 -22.87 5.97 9.06
CA SER A 177 -23.34 6.07 10.45
C SER A 177 -22.91 7.37 11.13
N GLY A 178 -21.98 8.12 10.53
CA GLY A 178 -21.47 9.38 11.06
C GLY A 178 -20.50 9.18 12.24
N ASP A 179 -19.93 7.99 12.40
CA ASP A 179 -18.92 7.69 13.44
C ASP A 179 -17.50 7.99 12.97
N VAL A 180 -17.27 8.00 11.65
CA VAL A 180 -15.99 8.35 11.02
C VAL A 180 -16.19 9.49 10.04
N LEU A 181 -15.33 10.51 10.10
CA LEU A 181 -15.25 11.58 9.11
C LEU A 181 -14.19 11.20 8.08
N TRP A 182 -14.63 10.94 6.86
CA TRP A 182 -13.75 10.68 5.72
C TRP A 182 -13.48 11.99 5.00
N LEU A 183 -12.23 12.44 5.04
CA LEU A 183 -11.77 13.62 4.32
C LEU A 183 -10.87 13.20 3.16
N SER A 184 -11.23 13.64 1.96
CA SER A 184 -10.35 13.47 0.79
C SER A 184 -9.35 14.61 0.75
N GLY A 185 -8.06 14.26 0.64
CA GLY A 185 -6.99 15.24 0.44
C GLY A 185 -7.26 16.06 -0.82
N SER A 186 -7.16 17.39 -0.73
CA SER A 186 -7.36 18.26 -1.90
C SER A 186 -6.21 18.17 -2.91
N ASN A 187 -5.02 17.74 -2.48
CA ASN A 187 -3.79 17.68 -3.29
C ASN A 187 -3.02 16.34 -3.21
N SER A 188 -3.32 15.46 -2.25
CA SER A 188 -2.76 14.11 -2.16
C SER A 188 -3.88 13.10 -2.38
N GLN A 189 -3.54 11.98 -3.02
CA GLN A 189 -4.43 10.83 -3.23
C GLN A 189 -4.72 10.08 -1.92
N GLU A 190 -4.25 10.61 -0.80
CA GLU A 190 -4.31 10.06 0.54
C GLU A 190 -5.60 10.53 1.21
N ASP A 191 -6.67 9.79 0.97
CA ASP A 191 -7.88 9.89 1.78
C ASP A 191 -7.54 9.61 3.25
N THR A 192 -8.06 10.42 4.19
CA THR A 192 -7.80 10.26 5.62
C THR A 192 -9.12 10.07 6.39
N ALA A 193 -9.15 9.07 7.27
CA ALA A 193 -10.27 8.73 8.13
C ALA A 193 -10.04 9.24 9.56
N TYR A 194 -10.95 10.07 10.05
CA TYR A 194 -10.91 10.64 11.40
C TYR A 194 -12.06 10.12 12.26
N PHE A 195 -11.84 9.98 13.56
CA PHE A 195 -12.93 9.67 14.48
C PHE A 195 -13.87 10.88 14.62
N ASN A 196 -15.16 10.68 14.35
CA ASN A 196 -16.17 11.71 14.59
C ASN A 196 -16.71 11.58 16.02
N GLY A 197 -15.88 12.02 16.99
CA GLY A 197 -16.04 11.65 18.39
C GLY A 197 -16.96 12.51 19.24
N GLU A 198 -17.42 13.65 18.76
CA GLU A 198 -18.21 14.55 19.60
C GLU A 198 -19.62 14.79 19.03
N PRO A 199 -20.66 14.28 19.73
CA PRO A 199 -22.06 14.58 19.41
C PRO A 199 -22.35 16.09 19.36
N ARG A 200 -21.54 16.90 20.03
CA ARG A 200 -21.61 18.37 20.03
C ARG A 200 -21.47 18.98 18.63
N PHE A 201 -20.77 18.31 17.72
CA PHE A 201 -20.58 18.80 16.34
C PHE A 201 -21.55 18.18 15.34
N ARG A 202 -22.49 17.30 15.78
CA ARG A 202 -23.55 16.74 14.93
C ARG A 202 -24.72 17.72 14.81
N ILE A 203 -24.45 18.90 14.23
CA ILE A 203 -25.48 19.90 13.95
C ILE A 203 -25.97 19.67 12.52
N THR A 204 -27.22 19.25 12.38
CA THR A 204 -27.89 19.18 11.08
C THR A 204 -28.32 20.58 10.66
N ILE A 205 -27.72 21.11 9.60
CA ILE A 205 -28.08 22.40 9.02
C ILE A 205 -28.65 22.15 7.63
N ASP A 206 -29.83 22.74 7.37
CA ASP A 206 -30.50 22.66 6.08
C ASP A 206 -29.66 23.29 4.96
N ASN A 207 -29.81 22.75 3.75
CA ASN A 207 -29.05 23.24 2.60
C ASN A 207 -29.39 24.69 2.25
N ASP A 208 -30.64 25.11 2.47
CA ASP A 208 -31.07 26.49 2.22
C ASP A 208 -30.38 27.47 3.18
N LEU A 209 -30.21 27.08 4.45
CA LEU A 209 -29.51 27.90 5.44
C LEU A 209 -28.00 27.96 5.16
N LYS A 210 -27.40 26.85 4.69
CA LYS A 210 -26.01 26.85 4.20
C LYS A 210 -25.83 27.76 2.98
N LYS A 211 -26.80 27.78 2.07
CA LYS A 211 -26.78 28.63 0.89
C LYS A 211 -26.88 30.10 1.28
N LEU A 212 -27.88 30.45 2.11
CA LEU A 212 -28.05 31.80 2.64
C LEU A 212 -26.77 32.29 3.35
N TYR A 213 -26.16 31.45 4.19
CA TYR A 213 -24.92 31.81 4.87
C TYR A 213 -23.75 32.10 3.91
N ARG A 214 -23.66 31.38 2.80
CA ARG A 214 -22.63 31.59 1.78
C ARG A 214 -22.91 32.80 0.87
N GLU A 215 -24.18 33.12 0.65
CA GLU A 215 -24.62 34.26 -0.15
C GLU A 215 -24.47 35.59 0.58
N ILE A 216 -24.48 35.59 1.91
CA ILE A 216 -24.20 36.79 2.71
C ILE A 216 -22.71 37.14 2.56
N GLU A 217 -22.41 38.08 1.67
CA GLU A 217 -21.07 38.64 1.52
C GLU A 217 -20.73 39.53 2.72
N LEU A 218 -19.70 39.15 3.46
CA LEU A 218 -19.16 39.99 4.53
C LEU A 218 -18.30 41.11 3.92
N PRO A 219 -18.40 42.36 4.42
CA PRO A 219 -17.51 43.43 4.00
C PRO A 219 -16.04 43.02 4.20
N ARG A 220 -15.21 43.21 3.17
CA ARG A 220 -13.78 42.86 3.24
C ARG A 220 -12.99 43.80 4.14
N ASP A 221 -13.47 45.04 4.27
CA ASP A 221 -12.80 46.10 5.01
C ASP A 221 -13.29 46.16 6.47
N MET A 222 -12.34 46.09 7.41
CA MET A 222 -12.63 46.09 8.84
C MET A 222 -13.38 47.34 9.32
N LEU A 223 -13.17 48.50 8.67
CA LEU A 223 -13.91 49.73 9.00
C LEU A 223 -15.40 49.61 8.67
N ASP A 224 -15.73 48.92 7.58
CA ASP A 224 -17.12 48.79 7.14
C ASP A 224 -17.84 47.73 7.98
N ILE A 225 -17.14 46.67 8.38
CA ILE A 225 -17.63 45.74 9.43
C ILE A 225 -17.94 46.50 10.73
N GLU A 226 -17.04 47.37 11.20
CA GLU A 226 -17.26 48.16 12.43
C GLU A 226 -18.41 49.17 12.31
N LYS A 227 -18.60 49.79 11.14
CA LYS A 227 -19.74 50.66 10.88
C LYS A 227 -21.05 49.89 10.90
N GLU A 228 -21.09 48.71 10.29
CA GLU A 228 -22.27 47.84 10.29
C GLU A 228 -22.59 47.30 11.69
N LEU A 229 -21.58 46.88 12.45
CA LEU A 229 -21.75 46.49 13.86
C LEU A 229 -22.29 47.65 14.72
N LYS A 230 -21.74 48.86 14.56
CA LYS A 230 -22.26 50.05 15.26
C LYS A 230 -23.69 50.39 14.84
N LYS A 231 -24.03 50.19 13.56
CA LYS A 231 -25.39 50.39 13.03
C LYS A 231 -26.37 49.35 13.59
N SER A 232 -25.94 48.11 13.80
CA SER A 232 -26.74 47.06 14.45
C SER A 232 -26.77 47.14 15.98
N GLY A 233 -26.01 48.08 16.58
CA GLY A 233 -25.95 48.30 18.03
C GLY A 233 -24.95 47.40 18.77
N GLU A 234 -24.19 46.57 18.05
CA GLU A 234 -23.15 45.72 18.62
C GLU A 234 -21.84 46.49 18.80
N LYS A 235 -21.15 46.24 19.92
CA LYS A 235 -19.86 46.88 20.18
C LYS A 235 -18.76 46.17 19.40
N PRO A 236 -18.08 46.83 18.45
CA PRO A 236 -17.01 46.18 17.73
C PRO A 236 -15.85 45.86 18.68
N LEU A 237 -15.31 44.66 18.55
CA LEU A 237 -14.21 44.16 19.39
C LEU A 237 -12.90 44.95 19.15
N THR A 238 -12.80 45.64 18.02
CA THR A 238 -11.68 46.48 17.62
C THR A 238 -12.19 47.87 17.23
N ASP A 239 -11.40 48.91 17.49
CA ASP A 239 -11.64 50.28 17.02
C ASP A 239 -10.59 50.61 15.94
N THR A 240 -10.77 50.05 14.73
CA THR A 240 -9.81 50.19 13.62
C THR A 240 -9.71 51.63 13.13
N ALA A 241 -10.75 52.46 13.31
CA ALA A 241 -10.70 53.88 13.02
C ALA A 241 -9.62 54.59 13.85
N LYS A 242 -9.61 54.37 15.17
CA LYS A 242 -8.56 54.91 16.05
C LYS A 242 -7.19 54.34 15.70
N ARG A 243 -7.11 53.06 15.34
CA ARG A 243 -5.84 52.40 14.99
C ARG A 243 -5.26 52.93 13.67
N ARG A 244 -6.09 53.16 12.63
CA ARG A 244 -5.67 53.77 11.35
C ARG A 244 -5.33 55.25 11.53
N ALA A 245 -6.09 56.00 12.34
CA ALA A 245 -5.77 57.39 12.68
C ALA A 245 -4.43 57.49 13.43
N LEU A 246 -4.17 56.62 14.42
CA LEU A 246 -2.89 56.55 15.12
C LEU A 246 -1.74 56.15 14.18
N ALA A 247 -1.95 55.22 13.25
CA ALA A 247 -0.94 54.84 12.27
C ALA A 247 -0.65 55.93 11.22
N GLN A 248 -1.63 56.78 10.90
CA GLN A 248 -1.43 57.93 10.02
C GLN A 248 -0.75 59.10 10.76
N MET A 249 -1.14 59.35 12.01
CA MET A 249 -0.56 60.40 12.86
C MET A 249 0.87 60.07 13.30
N HIS A 250 1.18 58.80 13.56
CA HIS A 250 2.53 58.37 13.94
C HIS A 250 3.36 57.86 12.77
N GLY A 251 2.82 57.91 11.53
CA GLY A 251 3.37 57.21 10.38
C GLY A 251 3.44 55.70 10.63
N ALA A 252 3.73 54.93 9.59
CA ALA A 252 4.29 53.61 9.80
C ALA A 252 5.67 53.79 10.44
N ALA A 253 5.71 53.98 11.76
CA ALA A 253 6.91 53.77 12.53
C ALA A 253 7.21 52.28 12.34
N SER A 254 7.98 51.99 11.29
CA SER A 254 9.06 51.02 11.33
C SER A 254 9.53 51.04 12.76
N LYS A 255 9.12 50.04 13.54
CA LYS A 255 9.76 49.79 14.82
C LYS A 255 11.19 49.58 14.39
N SER A 256 12.02 50.61 14.52
CA SER A 256 13.45 50.45 14.43
C SER A 256 13.68 49.33 15.44
N LYS A 257 14.07 48.16 14.92
CA LYS A 257 14.49 47.06 15.78
C LYS A 257 15.54 47.72 16.63
N ALA A 258 15.21 48.04 17.88
CA ALA A 258 16.15 48.61 18.81
C ALA A 258 17.28 47.60 18.79
N ARG A 259 18.38 47.98 18.13
CA ARG A 259 19.51 47.11 17.87
C ARG A 259 19.83 46.56 19.24
N LYS A 260 19.53 45.27 19.46
CA LYS A 260 19.67 44.65 20.77
C LYS A 260 21.15 44.79 21.05
N LYS A 261 21.54 45.85 21.78
CA LYS A 261 22.92 45.99 22.26
C LYS A 261 23.17 44.66 22.94
N GLN A 262 24.16 43.91 22.45
CA GLN A 262 24.62 42.70 23.10
C GLN A 262 24.99 43.13 24.52
N ARG A 263 24.03 43.03 25.43
CA ARG A 263 24.30 43.15 26.85
C ARG A 263 25.03 41.87 27.15
N GLY A 264 26.34 41.97 27.31
CA GLY A 264 27.16 40.89 27.82
C GLY A 264 26.50 40.27 29.04
N ILE A 265 26.80 39.00 29.27
CA ILE A 265 26.33 38.25 30.42
C ILE A 265 26.70 39.08 31.67
N ARG A 266 25.71 39.53 32.42
CA ARG A 266 25.95 40.34 33.63
C ARG A 266 26.80 39.52 34.60
N LYS A 267 27.73 40.16 35.32
CA LYS A 267 28.68 39.52 36.27
C LYS A 267 28.02 38.57 37.30
N ASN A 268 26.71 38.64 37.47
CA ASN A 268 25.94 37.90 38.47
C ASN A 268 25.03 36.82 37.85
N ALA A 269 25.07 36.62 36.52
CA ALA A 269 24.26 35.61 35.86
C ALA A 269 24.89 34.23 36.03
N ARG A 270 24.15 33.30 36.65
CA ARG A 270 24.58 31.92 36.85
C ARG A 270 24.59 31.18 35.52
N LEU A 271 25.78 30.89 35.02
CA LEU A 271 25.99 30.14 33.79
C LEU A 271 25.89 28.64 34.08
N THR A 272 24.96 27.95 33.42
CA THR A 272 24.71 26.51 33.64
C THR A 272 25.65 25.60 32.85
N ASN A 273 26.40 26.14 31.89
CA ASN A 273 27.32 25.41 31.02
C ASN A 273 28.77 25.59 31.49
N HIS A 274 29.12 25.01 32.64
CA HIS A 274 30.44 25.15 33.27
C HIS A 274 31.58 24.46 32.47
N TYR A 275 31.26 23.45 31.66
CA TYR A 275 32.26 22.61 30.98
C TYR A 275 32.64 23.06 29.56
N LEU A 276 32.16 24.22 29.09
CA LEU A 276 32.43 24.75 27.74
C LEU A 276 32.87 26.24 27.82
N PRO A 277 34.08 26.52 28.36
CA PRO A 277 34.54 27.88 28.62
C PRO A 277 34.83 28.69 27.34
N GLU A 278 35.23 28.03 26.24
CA GLU A 278 35.55 28.66 24.95
C GLU A 278 34.40 29.49 24.38
N LEU A 279 33.15 29.13 24.69
CA LEU A 279 31.96 29.87 24.24
C LEU A 279 31.83 31.27 24.87
N PHE A 280 32.61 31.59 25.90
CA PHE A 280 32.49 32.82 26.69
C PHE A 280 33.74 33.71 26.67
N GLU A 281 34.83 33.29 26.01
CA GLU A 281 36.09 34.05 25.96
C GLU A 281 35.92 35.42 25.29
N ASN A 282 35.11 35.49 24.23
CA ASN A 282 34.83 36.71 23.46
C ASN A 282 33.90 37.72 24.15
N MET A 283 33.49 37.44 25.40
CA MET A 283 32.51 38.26 26.15
C MET A 283 33.16 39.06 27.29
N SER A 284 34.49 39.04 27.40
CA SER A 284 35.27 39.58 28.54
C SER A 284 35.98 40.92 28.28
N THR A 285 35.59 41.66 27.23
CA THR A 285 36.04 43.05 26.99
C THR A 285 34.93 44.07 27.26
#